data_AF-A0A928LW81-F1
#
_entry.id   AF-A0A928LW81-F1
#
_cell.length_a   1.000
_cell.length_b   1.000
_cell.length_c   1.000
_cell.angle_alpha   90.00
_cell.angle_beta   90.00
_cell.angle_gamma   90.00
#
_symmetry.space_group_name_H-M   'P 1'
#
loop_
_entity.id
_entity.type
_entity.pdbx_description
1 polymer ?
#
loop_
_entity_poly.entity_id
_entity_poly.type
_entity_poly.pdbx_seq_one_letter_code
_entity_poly.pdbx_strand_id
1 'polypeptide(L)'
;MKRETFDQAFEQISDGLLEDALNVYNKKRSRRQLWMRVAAVAATVAIVLTATLWQGKTPDGEIVSAPGILKVYAYDTTTGTSIKDMVRGELREGVISHPYRWTMGMNWLYGLPLTLCIEEEQLKGMEITFDVSVEVGEYWADNMNPKYNKNHNDPVADTDDIKLGKTFTVDNGETIFWIANDLYDKDAMGGKPFLEAVKAYNNKFTTRIIIKADGNIVGYAVVFIRYEDDGWFAAYLSKTIYYPLIDGGFQNVTEGYVNNEMDSEIKE
;
A
#
# COMPACT_ATOMS: atom_id res chain seq x y z
N MET A 1 -25.89 -43.47 67.76
CA MET A 1 -26.35 -42.41 66.83
C MET A 1 -25.38 -42.41 65.66
N LYS A 2 -25.87 -42.66 64.44
CA LYS A 2 -25.10 -43.21 63.30
C LYS A 2 -24.15 -42.16 62.68
N ARG A 3 -22.86 -42.50 62.53
CA ARG A 3 -21.89 -41.75 61.71
C ARG A 3 -22.18 -41.90 60.20
N GLU A 4 -22.81 -43.01 59.80
CA GLU A 4 -23.16 -43.31 58.41
C GLU A 4 -24.15 -42.31 57.78
N THR A 5 -24.98 -41.63 58.57
CA THR A 5 -25.96 -40.67 58.07
C THR A 5 -25.37 -39.30 57.75
N PHE A 6 -24.19 -38.95 58.29
CA PHE A 6 -23.59 -37.63 58.06
C PHE A 6 -22.75 -37.62 56.77
N ASP A 7 -21.95 -38.66 56.54
CA ASP A 7 -21.13 -38.77 55.33
C ASP A 7 -21.99 -38.96 54.07
N GLN A 8 -23.08 -39.74 54.15
CA GLN A 8 -24.04 -39.86 53.04
C GLN A 8 -24.81 -38.57 52.76
N ALA A 9 -25.15 -37.81 53.80
CA ALA A 9 -25.78 -36.49 53.62
C ALA A 9 -24.78 -35.48 53.04
N PHE A 10 -23.50 -35.55 53.42
CA PHE A 10 -22.45 -34.67 52.92
C PHE A 10 -22.07 -34.98 51.47
N GLU A 11 -21.98 -36.25 51.07
CA GLU A 11 -21.77 -36.67 49.68
C GLU A 11 -22.95 -36.26 48.77
N GLN A 12 -24.20 -36.45 49.21
CA GLN A 12 -25.38 -36.02 48.44
C GLN A 12 -25.48 -34.49 48.29
N ILE A 13 -25.06 -33.73 49.32
CA ILE A 13 -25.01 -32.26 49.25
C ILE A 13 -23.87 -31.82 48.33
N SER A 14 -22.72 -32.48 48.36
CA SER A 14 -21.56 -32.21 47.51
C SER A 14 -21.85 -32.49 46.04
N ASP A 15 -22.40 -33.65 45.72
CA ASP A 15 -22.66 -34.07 44.34
C ASP A 15 -23.78 -33.24 43.72
N GLY A 16 -24.85 -32.96 44.47
CA GLY A 16 -25.93 -32.06 44.02
C GLY A 16 -25.45 -30.62 43.79
N LEU A 17 -24.60 -30.09 44.66
CA LEU A 17 -24.02 -28.74 44.47
C LEU A 17 -23.00 -28.70 43.32
N LEU A 18 -22.24 -29.77 43.10
CA LEU A 18 -21.27 -29.86 42.01
C LEU A 18 -22.00 -30.00 40.65
N GLU A 19 -23.07 -30.80 40.61
CA GLU A 19 -23.92 -30.97 39.42
C GLU A 19 -24.71 -29.70 39.11
N ASP A 20 -25.22 -28.99 40.12
CA ASP A 20 -25.86 -27.68 39.94
C ASP A 20 -24.85 -26.60 39.52
N ALA A 21 -23.64 -26.59 40.09
CA ALA A 21 -22.58 -25.66 39.69
C ALA A 21 -22.09 -25.94 38.25
N LEU A 22 -21.95 -27.22 37.86
CA LEU A 22 -21.62 -27.63 36.49
C LEU A 22 -22.77 -27.32 35.54
N ASN A 23 -24.02 -27.52 35.93
CA ASN A 23 -25.18 -27.14 35.12
C ASN A 23 -25.27 -25.63 34.95
N VAL A 24 -25.03 -24.82 35.99
CA VAL A 24 -24.99 -23.36 35.88
C VAL A 24 -23.81 -22.89 35.02
N TYR A 25 -22.63 -23.51 35.16
CA TYR A 25 -21.46 -23.22 34.36
C TYR A 25 -21.67 -23.59 32.88
N ASN A 26 -22.21 -24.79 32.60
CA ASN A 26 -22.52 -25.27 31.25
C ASN A 26 -23.68 -24.49 30.62
N LYS A 27 -24.67 -24.05 31.39
CA LYS A 27 -25.77 -23.19 30.94
C LYS A 27 -25.31 -21.75 30.69
N LYS A 28 -24.33 -21.23 31.45
CA LYS A 28 -23.64 -19.96 31.15
C LYS A 28 -22.71 -20.07 29.94
N ARG A 29 -21.97 -21.17 29.77
CA ARG A 29 -21.05 -21.44 28.66
C ARG A 29 -21.79 -21.67 27.34
N SER A 30 -22.87 -22.45 27.35
CA SER A 30 -23.73 -22.64 26.18
C SER A 30 -24.47 -21.36 25.79
N ARG A 31 -24.97 -20.58 26.76
CA ARG A 31 -25.51 -19.23 26.47
C ARG A 31 -24.43 -18.32 25.89
N ARG A 32 -23.21 -18.27 26.45
CA ARG A 32 -22.10 -17.46 25.88
C ARG A 32 -21.74 -17.89 24.46
N GLN A 33 -21.70 -19.19 24.17
CA GLN A 33 -21.48 -19.69 22.82
C GLN A 33 -22.65 -19.40 21.88
N LEU A 34 -23.89 -19.43 22.39
CA LEU A 34 -25.07 -19.04 21.62
C LEU A 34 -25.06 -17.53 21.34
N TRP A 35 -24.74 -16.69 22.33
CA TRP A 35 -24.57 -15.24 22.17
C TRP A 35 -23.41 -14.89 21.26
N MET A 36 -22.29 -15.62 21.30
CA MET A 36 -21.18 -15.44 20.36
C MET A 36 -21.55 -15.89 18.94
N ARG A 37 -22.35 -16.96 18.78
CA ARG A 37 -22.86 -17.38 17.47
C ARG A 37 -23.90 -16.40 16.92
N VAL A 38 -24.80 -15.90 17.76
CA VAL A 38 -25.77 -14.87 17.41
C VAL A 38 -25.07 -13.55 17.12
N ALA A 39 -24.01 -13.18 17.85
CA ALA A 39 -23.20 -12.01 17.55
C ALA A 39 -22.38 -12.17 16.27
N ALA A 40 -21.83 -13.36 16.00
CA ALA A 40 -21.13 -13.64 14.75
C ALA A 40 -22.09 -13.63 13.56
N VAL A 41 -23.29 -14.21 13.71
CA VAL A 41 -24.36 -14.17 12.69
C VAL A 41 -24.90 -12.75 12.54
N ALA A 42 -25.06 -11.97 13.61
CA ALA A 42 -25.46 -10.57 13.52
C ALA A 42 -24.37 -9.70 12.89
N ALA A 43 -23.09 -9.98 13.13
CA ALA A 43 -21.97 -9.32 12.47
C ALA A 43 -21.87 -9.71 11.00
N THR A 44 -22.11 -10.98 10.64
CA THR A 44 -22.16 -11.38 9.22
C THR A 44 -23.41 -10.84 8.54
N VAL A 45 -24.57 -10.82 9.20
CA VAL A 45 -25.80 -10.19 8.68
C VAL A 45 -25.63 -8.68 8.61
N ALA A 46 -24.86 -8.04 9.49
CA ALA A 46 -24.51 -6.63 9.39
C ALA A 46 -23.53 -6.35 8.24
N ILE A 47 -22.50 -7.18 8.05
CA ILE A 47 -21.55 -7.09 6.92
C ILE A 47 -22.28 -7.34 5.59
N VAL A 48 -23.19 -8.32 5.55
CA VAL A 48 -24.03 -8.63 4.39
C VAL A 48 -25.09 -7.55 4.19
N LEU A 49 -25.67 -6.96 5.23
CA LEU A 49 -26.59 -5.81 5.14
C LEU A 49 -25.86 -4.54 4.71
N THR A 50 -24.62 -4.27 5.13
CA THR A 50 -23.82 -3.17 4.59
C THR A 50 -23.42 -3.42 3.14
N ALA A 51 -23.10 -4.66 2.77
CA ALA A 51 -22.82 -5.03 1.39
C ALA A 51 -24.06 -4.99 0.48
N THR A 52 -25.26 -5.21 1.02
CA THR A 52 -26.53 -5.22 0.26
C THR A 52 -27.29 -3.89 0.32
N LEU A 53 -27.13 -3.06 1.35
CA LEU A 53 -27.64 -1.68 1.37
C LEU A 53 -26.87 -0.75 0.41
N TRP A 54 -25.65 -1.14 0.01
CA TRP A 54 -24.90 -0.59 -1.11
C TRP A 54 -25.37 -1.09 -2.50
N GLN A 55 -26.49 -1.81 -2.59
CA GLN A 55 -27.14 -2.17 -3.87
C GLN A 55 -28.37 -1.29 -4.17
N GLY A 56 -28.47 -0.14 -3.52
CA GLY A 56 -29.46 0.89 -3.84
C GLY A 56 -29.00 1.76 -5.00
N LYS A 57 -29.54 1.49 -6.19
CA LYS A 57 -29.44 2.37 -7.36
C LYS A 57 -29.68 3.84 -6.99
N THR A 58 -28.67 4.68 -7.12
CA THR A 58 -28.84 6.14 -7.19
C THR A 58 -28.78 6.58 -8.67
N PRO A 59 -29.77 7.35 -9.15
CA PRO A 59 -29.85 7.75 -10.57
C PRO A 59 -28.79 8.76 -11.05
N ASP A 60 -27.82 9.13 -10.20
CA ASP A 60 -26.65 9.97 -10.50
C ASP A 60 -25.49 9.49 -9.61
N GLY A 61 -25.03 8.25 -9.90
CA GLY A 61 -24.38 7.31 -8.98
C GLY A 61 -23.29 7.85 -8.05
N GLU A 62 -23.47 7.62 -6.74
CA GLU A 62 -22.46 7.81 -5.71
C GLU A 62 -21.24 6.90 -5.98
N ILE A 63 -20.03 7.48 -6.05
CA ILE A 63 -18.81 6.72 -6.31
C ILE A 63 -18.50 5.86 -5.09
N VAL A 64 -18.42 4.56 -5.31
CA VAL A 64 -18.04 3.57 -4.32
C VAL A 64 -16.53 3.41 -4.30
N SER A 65 -15.90 3.61 -3.14
CA SER A 65 -14.46 3.42 -2.92
C SER A 65 -14.18 2.34 -1.87
N ALA A 66 -13.02 1.68 -2.01
CA ALA A 66 -12.47 0.69 -1.11
C ALA A 66 -10.98 0.96 -0.87
N PRO A 67 -10.36 0.34 0.17
CA PRO A 67 -8.91 0.35 0.32
C PRO A 67 -8.22 -0.08 -0.97
N GLY A 68 -7.15 0.61 -1.32
CA GLY A 68 -6.51 0.42 -2.61
C GLY A 68 -5.89 -0.96 -2.80
N ILE A 69 -5.89 -1.39 -4.06
CA ILE A 69 -5.36 -2.68 -4.54
C ILE A 69 -3.95 -2.55 -5.12
N LEU A 70 -3.43 -1.32 -5.21
CA LEU A 70 -2.10 -1.07 -5.75
C LEU A 70 -1.05 -1.54 -4.75
N LYS A 71 -0.19 -2.45 -5.20
CA LYS A 71 1.05 -2.80 -4.53
C LYS A 71 2.17 -2.01 -5.16
N VAL A 72 2.80 -1.14 -4.38
CA VAL A 72 4.03 -0.47 -4.78
C VAL A 72 5.19 -1.16 -4.09
N TYR A 73 6.20 -1.53 -4.85
CA TYR A 73 7.41 -2.14 -4.30
C TYR A 73 8.60 -1.22 -4.50
N ALA A 74 9.46 -1.16 -3.48
CA ALA A 74 10.74 -0.48 -3.53
C ALA A 74 11.85 -1.46 -3.15
N TYR A 75 13.10 -1.11 -3.45
CA TYR A 75 14.26 -1.93 -3.14
C TYR A 75 14.92 -1.48 -1.82
N ASP A 76 15.19 -2.45 -0.97
CA ASP A 76 15.74 -2.31 0.38
C ASP A 76 17.27 -2.23 0.35
N THR A 77 17.84 -1.23 1.01
CA THR A 77 19.30 -1.03 1.09
C THR A 77 19.97 -1.69 2.28
N THR A 78 19.22 -2.39 3.13
CA THR A 78 19.76 -3.13 4.29
C THR A 78 20.67 -4.30 3.91
N THR A 79 20.68 -4.72 2.63
CA THR A 79 21.30 -5.97 2.18
C THR A 79 22.50 -5.81 1.24
N GLY A 80 22.81 -4.61 0.76
CA GLY A 80 24.03 -4.37 -0.03
C GLY A 80 24.13 -2.98 -0.68
N THR A 81 25.32 -2.67 -1.20
CA THR A 81 25.60 -1.42 -1.95
C THR A 81 25.37 -1.57 -3.46
N SER A 82 24.95 -2.74 -3.93
CA SER A 82 24.60 -3.03 -5.33
C SER A 82 23.12 -3.36 -5.44
N ILE A 83 22.45 -2.88 -6.50
CA ILE A 83 21.04 -3.19 -6.80
C ILE A 83 20.75 -4.69 -6.83
N LYS A 84 21.74 -5.50 -7.22
CA LYS A 84 21.63 -6.97 -7.29
C LYS A 84 21.46 -7.64 -5.93
N ASP A 85 21.96 -6.99 -4.88
CA ASP A 85 21.92 -7.51 -3.52
C ASP A 85 20.75 -6.92 -2.73
N MET A 86 19.98 -6.00 -3.33
CA MET A 86 18.84 -5.35 -2.68
C MET A 86 17.60 -6.22 -2.69
N VAL A 87 16.91 -6.25 -1.56
CA VAL A 87 15.67 -7.01 -1.40
C VAL A 87 14.48 -6.15 -1.80
N ARG A 88 13.63 -6.64 -2.70
CA ARG A 88 12.37 -5.97 -3.01
C ARG A 88 11.41 -6.11 -1.84
N GLY A 89 10.80 -5.02 -1.41
CA GLY A 89 9.79 -5.01 -0.37
C GLY A 89 8.61 -4.09 -0.72
N GLU A 90 7.45 -4.40 -0.14
CA GLU A 90 6.20 -3.69 -0.38
C GLU A 90 6.10 -2.42 0.49
N LEU A 91 5.72 -1.30 -0.13
CA LEU A 91 5.34 -0.08 0.56
C LEU A 91 3.95 -0.25 1.14
N ARG A 92 3.80 0.01 2.45
CA ARG A 92 2.51 -0.05 3.14
C ARG A 92 1.98 1.35 3.35
N GLU A 93 0.67 1.50 3.18
CA GLU A 93 -0.03 2.76 3.40
C GLU A 93 0.28 3.32 4.80
N GLY A 94 0.67 4.59 4.87
CA GLY A 94 0.95 5.31 6.12
C GLY A 94 2.22 4.87 6.86
N VAL A 95 3.01 3.94 6.32
CA VAL A 95 4.23 3.45 6.97
C VAL A 95 5.48 3.95 6.24
N ILE A 96 6.23 4.86 6.89
CA ILE A 96 7.58 5.23 6.45
C ILE A 96 8.50 4.03 6.66
N SER A 97 8.81 3.36 5.57
CA SER A 97 9.57 2.13 5.58
C SER A 97 11.06 2.46 5.50
N HIS A 98 11.67 2.51 6.68
CA HIS A 98 13.10 2.69 6.89
C HIS A 98 14.04 1.76 6.09
N PRO A 99 13.67 0.54 5.65
CA PRO A 99 14.52 -0.25 4.74
C PRO A 99 14.72 0.34 3.33
N TYR A 100 13.80 1.16 2.82
CA TYR A 100 13.83 1.59 1.42
C TYR A 100 14.51 2.96 1.24
N ARG A 101 15.71 3.11 1.82
CA ARG A 101 16.49 4.35 1.78
C ARG A 101 17.42 4.36 0.58
N TRP A 102 17.39 5.42 -0.22
CA TRP A 102 18.25 5.61 -1.37
C TRP A 102 19.23 6.75 -1.12
N THR A 103 20.54 6.48 -1.16
CA THR A 103 21.51 7.59 -0.98
C THR A 103 21.39 8.58 -2.13
N MET A 104 21.82 9.82 -1.90
CA MET A 104 21.95 10.81 -2.97
C MET A 104 22.78 10.28 -4.16
N GLY A 105 23.90 9.60 -3.91
CA GLY A 105 24.74 9.03 -4.96
C GLY A 105 24.03 7.93 -5.76
N MET A 106 23.25 7.08 -5.10
CA MET A 106 22.45 6.06 -5.77
C MET A 106 21.27 6.66 -6.53
N ASN A 107 20.65 7.73 -6.03
CA ASN A 107 19.57 8.41 -6.74
C ASN A 107 20.07 9.00 -8.05
N TRP A 108 21.27 9.57 -8.02
CA TRP A 108 21.89 10.11 -9.22
C TRP A 108 22.29 9.02 -10.24
N LEU A 109 22.82 7.89 -9.77
CA LEU A 109 23.27 6.81 -10.66
C LEU A 109 22.15 5.92 -11.21
N TYR A 110 21.12 5.68 -10.41
CA TYR A 110 20.12 4.64 -10.69
C TYR A 110 18.67 5.11 -10.52
N GLY A 111 18.44 6.24 -9.83
CA GLY A 111 17.11 6.64 -9.38
C GLY A 111 16.52 5.73 -8.31
N LEU A 112 15.49 6.21 -7.61
CA LEU A 112 14.74 5.43 -6.63
C LEU A 112 13.73 4.52 -7.36
N PRO A 113 13.91 3.19 -7.36
CA PRO A 113 13.04 2.27 -8.07
C PRO A 113 11.69 2.08 -7.37
N LEU A 114 10.61 2.19 -8.15
CA LEU A 114 9.24 1.89 -7.75
C LEU A 114 8.62 0.93 -8.76
N THR A 115 8.26 -0.27 -8.34
CA THR A 115 7.50 -1.22 -9.18
C THR A 115 6.03 -1.11 -8.85
N LEU A 116 5.20 -0.82 -9.86
CA LEU A 116 3.75 -0.67 -9.71
C LEU A 116 3.04 -1.96 -10.12
N CYS A 117 2.24 -2.54 -9.22
CA CYS A 117 1.60 -3.83 -9.46
C CYS A 117 0.17 -3.87 -8.95
N ILE A 118 -0.71 -4.49 -9.74
CA ILE A 118 -2.06 -4.86 -9.35
C ILE A 118 -2.28 -6.34 -9.61
N GLU A 119 -2.82 -7.02 -8.60
CA GLU A 119 -3.17 -8.44 -8.60
C GLU A 119 -4.60 -8.62 -8.09
N GLU A 120 -5.55 -7.83 -8.61
CA GLU A 120 -6.96 -7.91 -8.25
C GLU A 120 -7.70 -8.86 -9.19
N GLU A 121 -8.41 -9.85 -8.62
CA GLU A 121 -9.09 -10.90 -9.41
C GLU A 121 -10.23 -10.32 -10.25
N GLN A 122 -10.91 -9.27 -9.78
CA GLN A 122 -11.95 -8.59 -10.57
C GLN A 122 -11.42 -7.94 -11.85
N LEU A 123 -10.12 -7.63 -11.91
CA LEU A 123 -9.46 -6.96 -13.03
C LEU A 123 -8.66 -7.93 -13.91
N LYS A 124 -8.75 -9.23 -13.64
CA LYS A 124 -7.97 -10.24 -14.33
C LYS A 124 -8.35 -10.34 -15.80
N GLY A 125 -7.34 -10.29 -16.66
CA GLY A 125 -7.51 -10.33 -18.11
C GLY A 125 -7.79 -8.97 -18.75
N MET A 126 -7.85 -7.90 -17.96
CA MET A 126 -7.90 -6.51 -18.44
C MET A 126 -6.48 -5.97 -18.63
N GLU A 127 -6.34 -5.00 -19.53
CA GLU A 127 -5.11 -4.22 -19.70
C GLU A 127 -5.03 -3.20 -18.55
N ILE A 128 -4.00 -3.34 -17.70
CA ILE A 128 -3.79 -2.46 -16.56
C ILE A 128 -2.62 -1.53 -16.84
N THR A 129 -2.88 -0.23 -16.75
CA THR A 129 -1.90 0.84 -16.95
C THR A 129 -1.96 1.86 -15.82
N PHE A 130 -0.86 2.60 -15.67
CA PHE A 130 -0.70 3.64 -14.66
C PHE A 130 -0.32 4.95 -15.33
N ASP A 131 -1.17 5.97 -15.19
CA ASP A 131 -0.81 7.33 -15.55
C ASP A 131 -0.12 7.97 -14.35
N VAL A 132 1.17 8.22 -14.50
CA VAL A 132 2.04 8.71 -13.43
C VAL A 132 2.36 10.17 -13.68
N SER A 133 2.31 10.99 -12.63
CA SER A 133 2.77 12.38 -12.68
C SER A 133 3.52 12.78 -11.43
N VAL A 134 4.52 13.66 -11.59
CA VAL A 134 5.36 14.16 -10.50
C VAL A 134 5.59 15.67 -10.66
N GLU A 135 5.53 16.39 -9.54
CA GLU A 135 5.76 17.84 -9.53
C GLU A 135 7.26 18.18 -9.58
N VAL A 136 8.07 17.40 -8.86
CA VAL A 136 9.51 17.62 -8.67
C VAL A 136 10.31 16.36 -9.00
N GLY A 137 11.37 16.55 -9.79
CA GLY A 137 12.14 15.43 -10.34
C GLY A 137 11.46 14.86 -11.58
N GLU A 138 11.96 13.72 -12.02
CA GLU A 138 11.48 13.05 -13.23
C GLU A 138 11.67 11.54 -13.10
N TYR A 139 10.93 10.81 -13.93
CA TYR A 139 11.00 9.36 -13.99
C TYR A 139 11.70 8.88 -15.26
N TRP A 140 12.39 7.78 -15.08
CA TRP A 140 13.14 7.06 -16.11
C TRP A 140 12.62 5.61 -16.11
N ALA A 141 12.52 4.99 -17.29
CA ALA A 141 12.17 3.58 -17.45
C ALA A 141 13.43 2.74 -17.60
N ASP A 142 13.33 1.49 -17.16
CA ASP A 142 14.44 0.55 -17.22
C ASP A 142 14.87 0.20 -18.65
N ASN A 143 16.18 0.25 -18.90
CA ASN A 143 16.86 -0.73 -19.76
C ASN A 143 18.08 -1.34 -19.04
N MET A 144 18.09 -1.37 -17.69
CA MET A 144 19.05 -2.07 -16.84
C MET A 144 18.89 -3.59 -16.98
N ASN A 145 19.18 -4.10 -18.16
CA ASN A 145 20.01 -5.29 -18.21
C ASN A 145 21.43 -4.80 -17.93
N PRO A 146 22.02 -4.99 -16.73
CA PRO A 146 23.42 -4.66 -16.52
C PRO A 146 24.23 -5.60 -17.41
N LYS A 147 24.52 -5.18 -18.65
CA LYS A 147 25.51 -5.82 -19.50
C LYS A 147 26.85 -5.51 -18.86
N TYR A 148 27.26 -6.40 -17.96
CA TYR A 148 28.60 -6.43 -17.42
C TYR A 148 29.58 -6.51 -18.58
N ASN A 149 30.29 -5.41 -18.84
CA ASN A 149 31.52 -5.48 -19.59
C ASN A 149 32.55 -6.18 -18.69
N LYS A 150 32.83 -7.46 -18.97
CA LYS A 150 33.79 -8.30 -18.21
C LYS A 150 35.20 -7.69 -18.10
N ASN A 151 35.50 -6.62 -18.82
CA ASN A 151 36.82 -6.01 -18.90
C ASN A 151 36.98 -4.68 -18.13
N HIS A 152 35.94 -4.14 -17.49
CA HIS A 152 36.04 -2.93 -16.66
C HIS A 152 35.45 -3.18 -15.26
N ASN A 153 36.21 -2.85 -14.22
CA ASN A 153 35.79 -2.94 -12.82
C ASN A 153 34.92 -1.74 -12.37
N ASP A 154 34.58 -0.85 -13.29
CA ASP A 154 33.66 0.26 -13.05
C ASP A 154 32.30 -0.07 -13.68
N PRO A 155 31.17 0.22 -13.00
CA PRO A 155 29.86 0.16 -13.61
C PRO A 155 29.81 1.18 -14.75
N VAL A 156 29.94 0.71 -15.98
CA VAL A 156 29.65 1.52 -17.17
C VAL A 156 28.14 1.63 -17.26
N ALA A 157 27.62 2.81 -16.98
CA ALA A 157 26.27 3.24 -17.32
C ALA A 157 26.14 3.27 -18.85
N ASP A 158 25.96 2.10 -19.47
CA ASP A 158 25.50 2.01 -20.85
C ASP A 158 23.98 2.10 -20.81
N THR A 159 23.51 3.31 -20.46
CA THR A 159 22.11 3.62 -20.17
C THR A 159 21.41 3.95 -21.48
N ASP A 160 20.81 2.95 -22.10
CA ASP A 160 19.63 3.15 -22.95
C ASP A 160 18.41 3.52 -22.07
N ASP A 161 18.61 4.35 -21.04
CA ASP A 161 17.55 4.74 -20.13
C ASP A 161 16.61 5.67 -20.88
N ILE A 162 15.35 5.25 -20.98
CA ILE A 162 14.33 6.04 -21.65
C ILE A 162 13.79 7.02 -20.62
N LYS A 163 14.16 8.29 -20.77
CA LYS A 163 13.56 9.39 -20.02
C LYS A 163 12.04 9.40 -20.26
N LEU A 164 11.26 9.11 -19.23
CA LEU A 164 9.79 9.19 -19.24
C LEU A 164 9.32 10.62 -18.98
N GLY A 165 10.11 11.38 -18.22
CA GLY A 165 9.80 12.78 -17.89
C GLY A 165 8.89 12.89 -16.66
N LYS A 166 8.03 13.91 -16.66
CA LYS A 166 7.18 14.25 -15.49
C LYS A 166 5.77 13.67 -15.54
N THR A 167 5.30 13.31 -16.72
CA THR A 167 3.97 12.75 -16.94
C THR A 167 4.08 11.70 -18.03
N PHE A 168 3.65 10.48 -17.74
CA PHE A 168 3.80 9.33 -18.64
C PHE A 168 2.85 8.21 -18.22
N THR A 169 2.72 7.20 -19.08
CA THR A 169 1.93 5.99 -18.80
C THR A 169 2.86 4.77 -18.82
N VAL A 170 2.67 3.84 -17.87
CA VAL A 170 3.40 2.57 -17.81
C VAL A 170 2.46 1.39 -17.55
N ASP A 171 2.91 0.20 -17.94
CA ASP A 171 2.13 -1.02 -17.82
C ASP A 171 2.24 -1.66 -16.43
N ASN A 172 1.31 -2.58 -16.14
CA ASN A 172 1.32 -3.35 -14.90
C ASN A 172 2.58 -4.21 -14.74
N GLY A 173 3.27 -4.05 -13.61
CA GLY A 173 4.51 -4.78 -13.30
C GLY A 173 5.78 -4.02 -13.68
N GLU A 174 5.69 -2.90 -14.38
CA GLU A 174 6.83 -2.07 -14.75
C GLU A 174 7.50 -1.41 -13.53
N THR A 175 8.82 -1.25 -13.63
CA THR A 175 9.63 -0.53 -12.63
C THR A 175 10.06 0.81 -13.19
N ILE A 176 9.72 1.87 -12.46
CA ILE A 176 10.06 3.26 -12.79
C ILE A 176 11.05 3.80 -11.77
N PHE A 177 11.97 4.64 -12.22
CA PHE A 177 13.05 5.17 -11.38
C PHE A 177 12.87 6.67 -11.21
N TRP A 178 12.60 7.10 -9.98
CA TRP A 178 12.50 8.53 -9.68
C TRP A 178 13.89 9.13 -9.49
N ILE A 179 14.18 10.22 -10.21
CA ILE A 179 15.45 10.93 -10.12
C ILE A 179 15.17 12.39 -9.76
N ALA A 180 15.90 12.91 -8.79
CA ALA A 180 15.81 14.29 -8.34
C ALA A 180 16.46 15.31 -9.30
N ASN A 181 16.52 15.04 -10.61
CA ASN A 181 17.31 15.82 -11.60
C ASN A 181 17.05 17.33 -11.56
N ASP A 182 15.81 17.75 -11.31
CA ASP A 182 15.43 19.17 -11.22
C ASP A 182 15.95 19.88 -9.96
N LEU A 183 16.39 19.14 -8.94
CA LEU A 183 16.94 19.67 -7.69
C LEU A 183 18.45 19.85 -7.77
N TYR A 184 19.10 19.34 -8.81
CA TYR A 184 20.53 19.49 -9.00
C TYR A 184 20.81 20.71 -9.87
N ASP A 185 21.58 21.65 -9.31
CA ASP A 185 22.32 22.58 -10.14
C ASP A 185 23.49 21.81 -10.78
N LYS A 186 23.61 21.88 -12.11
CA LYS A 186 24.62 21.13 -12.88
C LYS A 186 26.05 21.48 -12.46
N ASP A 187 26.22 22.63 -11.82
CA ASP A 187 27.52 23.14 -11.38
C ASP A 187 27.84 22.83 -9.90
N ALA A 188 26.92 22.22 -9.13
CA ALA A 188 27.10 21.97 -7.70
C ALA A 188 26.47 20.64 -7.23
N MET A 189 27.13 19.51 -7.52
CA MET A 189 26.78 18.23 -6.91
C MET A 189 26.77 18.32 -5.38
N GLY A 190 25.62 18.03 -4.75
CA GLY A 190 25.48 17.88 -3.30
C GLY A 190 25.73 19.15 -2.47
N GLY A 191 25.72 20.32 -3.11
CA GLY A 191 25.99 21.59 -2.44
C GLY A 191 24.80 22.17 -1.67
N LYS A 192 25.05 23.28 -0.96
CA LYS A 192 24.03 24.12 -0.31
C LYS A 192 22.80 24.42 -1.21
N PRO A 193 22.95 24.63 -2.55
CA PRO A 193 21.79 24.86 -3.43
C PRO A 193 20.80 23.69 -3.49
N PHE A 194 21.28 22.45 -3.50
CA PHE A 194 20.42 21.25 -3.47
C PHE A 194 19.63 21.20 -2.16
N LEU A 195 20.28 21.37 -1.03
CA LEU A 195 19.62 21.36 0.28
C LEU A 195 18.61 22.50 0.44
N GLU A 196 18.91 23.69 -0.12
CA GLU A 196 17.96 24.80 -0.16
C GLU A 196 16.74 24.48 -1.04
N ALA A 197 16.96 23.87 -2.21
CA ALA A 197 15.88 23.43 -3.10
C ALA A 197 14.99 22.36 -2.43
N VAL A 198 15.60 21.33 -1.83
CA VAL A 198 14.88 20.28 -1.09
C VAL A 198 14.05 20.87 0.06
N LYS A 199 14.61 21.82 0.81
CA LYS A 199 13.89 22.51 1.89
C LYS A 199 12.74 23.38 1.39
N ALA A 200 12.83 23.95 0.19
CA ALA A 200 11.73 24.71 -0.40
C ALA A 200 10.48 23.84 -0.65
N TYR A 201 10.66 22.52 -0.80
CA TYR A 201 9.60 21.53 -0.90
C TYR A 201 9.31 20.81 0.43
N ASN A 202 9.75 21.36 1.57
CA ASN A 202 9.61 20.74 2.88
C ASN A 202 10.11 19.29 2.93
N ASN A 203 11.16 18.99 2.15
CA ASN A 203 11.73 17.65 1.99
C ASN A 203 10.73 16.57 1.48
N LYS A 204 9.56 16.94 0.97
CA LYS A 204 8.50 16.01 0.51
C LYS A 204 8.23 16.23 -0.97
N PHE A 205 8.36 15.18 -1.77
CA PHE A 205 8.05 15.15 -3.19
C PHE A 205 6.90 14.19 -3.45
N THR A 206 6.04 14.51 -4.40
CA THR A 206 4.79 13.77 -4.60
C THR A 206 4.73 13.16 -5.99
N THR A 207 4.49 11.85 -6.02
CA THR A 207 4.12 11.10 -7.23
C THR A 207 2.63 10.76 -7.14
N ARG A 208 1.87 11.21 -8.13
CA ARG A 208 0.46 10.91 -8.32
C ARG A 208 0.34 9.78 -9.33
N ILE A 209 -0.51 8.80 -9.05
CA ILE A 209 -0.71 7.63 -9.89
C ILE A 209 -2.21 7.45 -10.09
N ILE A 210 -2.68 7.54 -11.34
CA ILE A 210 -4.05 7.14 -11.71
C ILE A 210 -3.97 5.74 -12.29
N ILE A 211 -4.79 4.84 -11.77
CA ILE A 211 -4.82 3.43 -12.15
C ILE A 211 -5.94 3.25 -13.16
N LYS A 212 -5.61 2.69 -14.33
CA LYS A 212 -6.56 2.41 -15.40
C LYS A 212 -6.64 0.91 -15.70
N ALA A 213 -7.86 0.42 -15.95
CA ALA A 213 -8.13 -0.92 -16.46
C ALA A 213 -8.98 -0.81 -17.74
N ASP A 214 -8.49 -1.35 -18.86
CA ASP A 214 -9.07 -1.18 -20.19
C ASP A 214 -9.41 0.30 -20.50
N GLY A 215 -8.53 1.21 -20.07
CA GLY A 215 -8.69 2.67 -20.21
C GLY A 215 -9.64 3.35 -19.21
N ASN A 216 -10.35 2.61 -18.35
CA ASN A 216 -11.24 3.16 -17.33
C ASN A 216 -10.52 3.37 -16.01
N ILE A 217 -10.80 4.45 -15.29
CA ILE A 217 -10.21 4.70 -13.98
C ILE A 217 -10.77 3.72 -12.96
N VAL A 218 -9.87 2.92 -12.36
CA VAL A 218 -10.22 1.95 -11.31
C VAL A 218 -9.59 2.28 -9.97
N GLY A 219 -8.77 3.33 -9.88
CA GLY A 219 -8.21 3.74 -8.62
C GLY A 219 -7.18 4.85 -8.75
N TYR A 220 -6.62 5.24 -7.62
CA TYR A 220 -5.48 6.13 -7.58
C TYR A 220 -4.55 5.79 -6.41
N ALA A 221 -3.34 6.32 -6.48
CA ALA A 221 -2.42 6.32 -5.36
C ALA A 221 -1.58 7.59 -5.31
N VAL A 222 -1.15 7.93 -4.10
CA VAL A 222 -0.19 9.00 -3.84
C VAL A 222 1.01 8.38 -3.16
N VAL A 223 2.16 8.47 -3.81
CA VAL A 223 3.45 8.05 -3.25
C VAL A 223 4.24 9.31 -2.92
N PHE A 224 4.71 9.39 -1.69
CA PHE A 224 5.62 10.45 -1.28
C PHE A 224 7.05 9.94 -1.28
N ILE A 225 7.96 10.81 -1.73
CA ILE A 225 9.39 10.61 -1.65
C ILE A 225 9.91 11.69 -0.71
N ARG A 226 10.51 11.28 0.39
CA ARG A 226 11.01 12.17 1.43
C ARG A 226 12.52 12.18 1.44
N TYR A 227 13.11 13.37 1.51
CA TYR A 227 14.51 13.52 1.84
C TYR A 227 14.67 13.60 3.37
N GLU A 228 15.49 12.73 3.92
CA GLU A 228 15.76 12.66 5.35
C GLU A 228 17.06 13.39 5.71
N ASP A 229 17.14 13.88 6.95
CA ASP A 229 18.26 14.69 7.44
C ASP A 229 19.62 13.98 7.39
N ASP A 230 19.62 12.64 7.30
CA ASP A 230 20.81 11.81 7.15
C ASP A 230 21.27 11.64 5.68
N GLY A 231 20.63 12.33 4.73
CA GLY A 231 21.04 12.40 3.33
C GLY A 231 20.44 11.33 2.42
N TRP A 232 19.34 10.70 2.86
CA TRP A 232 18.68 9.61 2.14
C TRP A 232 17.32 10.03 1.61
N PHE A 233 16.91 9.44 0.50
CA PHE A 233 15.54 9.48 0.03
C PHE A 233 14.80 8.23 0.52
N ALA A 234 13.55 8.39 0.97
CA ALA A 234 12.68 7.27 1.33
C ALA A 234 11.35 7.41 0.60
N ALA A 235 10.87 6.33 -0.02
CA ALA A 235 9.51 6.27 -0.56
C ALA A 235 8.53 5.76 0.51
N TYR A 236 7.33 6.31 0.53
CA TYR A 236 6.22 5.76 1.28
C TYR A 236 4.90 5.97 0.54
N LEU A 237 4.03 4.96 0.61
CA LEU A 237 2.70 5.03 0.06
C LEU A 237 1.82 5.83 1.03
N SER A 238 1.36 7.01 0.63
CA SER A 238 0.46 7.83 1.47
C SER A 238 -0.92 7.22 1.52
N LYS A 239 -1.46 6.94 0.34
CA LYS A 239 -2.83 6.51 0.14
C LYS A 239 -2.95 5.73 -1.14
N THR A 240 -3.81 4.73 -1.10
CA THR A 240 -4.28 4.07 -2.31
C THR A 240 -5.78 3.82 -2.20
N ILE A 241 -6.53 4.13 -3.26
CA ILE A 241 -7.97 3.92 -3.35
C ILE A 241 -8.29 3.07 -4.57
N TYR A 242 -9.21 2.15 -4.38
CA TYR A 242 -9.76 1.30 -5.44
C TYR A 242 -11.24 1.61 -5.63
N TYR A 243 -11.67 1.71 -6.89
CA TYR A 243 -13.07 1.84 -7.31
C TYR A 243 -13.51 0.48 -7.89
N PRO A 244 -14.16 -0.39 -7.10
CA PRO A 244 -14.52 -1.72 -7.54
C PRO A 244 -15.55 -1.70 -8.68
N LEU A 245 -15.58 -2.79 -9.44
CA LEU A 245 -16.65 -3.02 -10.41
C LEU A 245 -18.00 -3.16 -9.67
N ILE A 246 -19.02 -2.46 -10.16
CA ILE A 246 -20.40 -2.57 -9.67
C ILE A 246 -21.19 -3.34 -10.72
N ASP A 247 -21.82 -4.45 -10.32
CA ASP A 247 -22.55 -5.34 -11.22
C ASP A 247 -21.73 -5.79 -12.45
N GLY A 248 -20.41 -5.90 -12.28
CA GLY A 248 -19.45 -6.28 -13.33
C GLY A 248 -19.06 -5.16 -14.30
N GLY A 249 -19.54 -3.93 -14.08
CA GLY A 249 -19.20 -2.75 -14.88
C GLY A 249 -18.30 -1.76 -14.14
N PHE A 250 -17.55 -0.97 -14.91
CA PHE A 250 -16.78 0.16 -14.38
C PHE A 250 -17.70 1.26 -13.88
N GLN A 251 -17.25 1.93 -12.81
CA GLN A 251 -17.88 3.15 -12.33
C GLN A 251 -17.47 4.34 -13.22
N ASN A 252 -18.34 5.36 -13.33
CA ASN A 252 -18.05 6.56 -14.11
C ASN A 252 -17.16 7.55 -13.33
N VAL A 253 -15.92 7.14 -13.07
CA VAL A 253 -14.92 7.95 -12.36
C VAL A 253 -14.18 8.82 -13.36
N THR A 254 -14.07 10.12 -13.06
CA THR A 254 -13.41 11.10 -13.93
C THR A 254 -12.04 11.51 -13.39
N GLU A 255 -11.12 11.90 -14.28
CA GLU A 255 -9.80 12.42 -13.88
C GLU A 255 -9.93 13.67 -13.00
N GLY A 256 -10.91 14.54 -13.27
CA GLY A 256 -11.17 15.73 -12.45
C GLY A 256 -11.55 15.39 -11.01
N TYR A 257 -12.38 14.36 -10.82
CA TYR A 257 -12.71 13.86 -9.47
C TYR A 257 -11.47 13.31 -8.75
N VAL A 258 -10.70 12.44 -9.42
CA VAL A 258 -9.50 11.82 -8.84
C VAL A 258 -8.43 12.85 -8.49
N ASN A 259 -8.20 13.85 -9.35
CA ASN A 259 -7.25 14.92 -9.08
C ASN A 259 -7.64 15.75 -7.85
N ASN A 260 -8.92 16.04 -7.65
CA ASN A 260 -9.40 16.75 -6.46
C ASN A 260 -9.23 15.92 -5.18
N GLU A 261 -9.47 14.61 -5.24
CA GLU A 261 -9.23 13.69 -4.12
C GLU A 261 -7.74 13.63 -3.75
N MET A 262 -6.85 13.50 -4.74
CA MET A 262 -5.40 13.51 -4.50
C MET A 262 -4.91 14.86 -3.96
N ASP A 263 -5.45 15.99 -4.44
CA ASP A 263 -5.10 17.31 -3.92
C ASP A 263 -5.48 17.50 -2.45
N SER A 264 -6.58 16.86 -2.01
CA SER A 264 -7.00 16.89 -0.61
C SER A 264 -6.02 16.11 0.26
N GLU A 265 -5.58 14.94 -0.21
CA GLU A 265 -4.57 14.11 0.46
C GLU A 265 -3.20 14.79 0.57
N ILE A 266 -2.77 15.55 -0.46
CA ILE A 266 -1.44 16.17 -0.47
C ILE A 266 -1.33 17.35 0.50
N LYS A 267 -2.46 18.03 0.77
CA LYS A 267 -2.55 19.21 1.64
C LYS A 267 -2.58 18.87 3.14
N GLU A 268 -2.91 17.63 3.50
CA GLU A 268 -2.83 17.11 4.87
C GLU A 268 -1.37 16.82 5.28
#